data_AF-A0A4Q5WD58-F1
#
_entry.id   AF-A0A4Q5WD58-F1
#
_cell.length_a   1.000
_cell.length_b   1.000
_cell.length_c   1.000
_cell.angle_alpha   90.00
_cell.angle_beta   90.00
_cell.angle_gamma   90.00
#
_symmetry.space_group_name_H-M   'P 1'
#
loop_
_entity.id
_entity.type
_entity.pdbx_description
1 polymer ?
#
loop_
_entity_poly.entity_id
_entity_poly.type
_entity_poly.pdbx_seq_one_letter_code
_entity_poly.pdbx_strand_id
1 'polypeptide(L)'
;MATTKWAVTNRRVLLKRGFWTVHVGELTLPSIEGAEVDQSIFGRIFGFGKLKLKGRGETVLDFPSMAHPNRFRAAIEDARMRAEVQPVIVEQVIAPERVETHDERRRRLKAERHDERRHLP
;
A
#
# COMPACT_ATOMS: atom_id res chain seq x y z
N MET A 1 -24.62 -19.25 0.21
CA MET A 1 -23.29 -18.97 0.78
C MET A 1 -22.90 -17.53 0.44
N ALA A 2 -23.14 -16.57 1.33
CA ALA A 2 -22.87 -15.14 1.07
C ALA A 2 -22.08 -14.45 2.19
N THR A 3 -21.43 -15.26 3.04
CA THR A 3 -20.87 -14.79 4.31
C THR A 3 -19.36 -14.57 4.27
N THR A 4 -18.76 -14.79 3.10
CA THR A 4 -17.31 -14.62 2.89
C THR A 4 -17.08 -13.43 1.98
N LYS A 5 -16.27 -12.48 2.44
CA LYS A 5 -15.85 -11.31 1.67
C LYS A 5 -14.32 -11.25 1.66
N TRP A 6 -13.73 -10.88 0.54
CA TRP A 6 -12.30 -10.70 0.40
C TRP A 6 -11.98 -9.41 -0.35
N ALA A 7 -10.82 -8.84 -0.05
CA ALA A 7 -10.35 -7.61 -0.68
C ALA A 7 -8.82 -7.59 -0.73
N VAL A 8 -8.29 -6.96 -1.78
CA VAL A 8 -6.87 -6.59 -1.91
C VAL A 8 -6.80 -5.08 -1.75
N THR A 9 -5.87 -4.61 -0.93
CA THR A 9 -5.62 -3.19 -0.69
C THR A 9 -4.21 -2.82 -1.13
N ASN A 10 -3.80 -1.58 -0.88
CA ASN A 10 -2.42 -1.13 -1.10
C ASN A 10 -1.39 -1.71 -0.10
N ARG A 11 -1.84 -2.38 0.97
CA ARG A 11 -0.94 -2.87 2.05
C ARG A 11 -1.14 -4.33 2.41
N ARG A 12 -2.35 -4.85 2.26
CA ARG A 12 -2.73 -6.19 2.72
C ARG A 12 -3.88 -6.80 1.93
N VAL A 13 -3.96 -8.12 2.00
CA VAL A 13 -5.10 -8.92 1.56
C VAL A 13 -5.94 -9.31 2.78
N LEU A 14 -7.26 -9.23 2.64
CA LEU A 14 -8.23 -9.46 3.71
C LEU A 14 -9.18 -10.60 3.31
N LEU A 15 -9.50 -11.47 4.26
CA LEU A 15 -10.52 -12.51 4.14
C LEU A 15 -11.42 -12.50 5.38
N LYS A 16 -12.62 -11.96 5.21
CA LYS A 16 -13.66 -11.89 6.25
C LYS A 16 -14.66 -13.03 6.05
N ARG A 17 -14.97 -13.77 7.11
CA ARG A 17 -15.89 -14.93 7.11
C ARG A 17 -16.80 -14.91 8.34
N GLY A 18 -18.09 -15.21 8.17
CA GLY A 18 -19.02 -15.51 9.28
C GLY A 18 -20.20 -14.55 9.44
N PHE A 19 -21.32 -15.06 9.96
CA PHE A 19 -22.64 -14.39 9.94
C PHE A 19 -22.97 -13.74 11.29
N TRP A 20 -22.86 -14.52 12.37
CA TRP A 20 -23.02 -14.05 13.75
C TRP A 20 -21.68 -13.68 14.38
N THR A 21 -20.69 -14.57 14.27
CA THR A 21 -19.30 -14.32 14.65
C THR A 21 -18.49 -14.11 13.38
N VAL A 22 -17.72 -13.03 13.34
CA VAL A 22 -16.87 -12.68 12.19
C VAL A 22 -15.43 -13.02 12.50
N HIS A 23 -14.81 -13.82 11.63
CA HIS A 23 -13.38 -14.06 11.60
C HIS A 23 -12.76 -13.28 10.43
N VAL A 24 -11.68 -12.55 10.69
CA VAL A 24 -10.91 -11.83 9.67
C VAL A 24 -9.49 -12.39 9.65
N GLY A 25 -9.11 -12.97 8.52
CA GLY A 25 -7.71 -13.28 8.23
C GLY A 25 -7.10 -12.15 7.42
N GLU A 26 -5.87 -11.77 7.75
CA GLU A 26 -5.14 -10.73 7.04
C GLU A 26 -3.72 -11.21 6.69
N LEU A 27 -3.21 -10.78 5.54
CA LEU A 27 -1.82 -10.98 5.16
C LEU A 27 -1.28 -9.72 4.49
N THR A 28 -0.15 -9.18 4.97
CA THR A 28 0.45 -7.98 4.36
C THR A 28 1.10 -8.34 3.03
N LEU A 29 1.01 -7.46 2.03
CA LEU A 29 1.57 -7.72 0.70
C LEU A 29 3.07 -8.08 0.72
N PRO A 30 3.92 -7.40 1.52
CA PRO A 30 5.35 -7.76 1.60
C PRO A 30 5.65 -9.06 2.34
N SER A 31 4.68 -9.62 3.08
CA SER A 31 4.88 -10.91 3.77
C SER A 31 4.35 -12.09 2.98
N ILE A 32 3.78 -11.88 1.79
CA ILE A 32 3.35 -12.96 0.90
C ILE A 32 4.58 -13.64 0.31
N GLU A 33 4.78 -14.91 0.66
CA GLU A 33 5.87 -15.76 0.16
C GLU A 33 5.43 -16.58 -1.05
N GLY A 34 4.14 -16.87 -1.17
CA GLY A 34 3.61 -17.59 -2.32
C GLY A 34 2.10 -17.55 -2.46
N ALA A 35 1.64 -17.82 -3.68
CA ALA A 35 0.23 -17.94 -4.05
C ALA A 35 0.02 -19.21 -4.88
N GLU A 36 -0.91 -20.05 -4.45
CA GLU A 36 -1.23 -21.34 -5.06
C GLU A 36 -2.68 -21.34 -5.53
N VAL A 37 -2.89 -21.68 -6.81
CA VAL A 37 -4.22 -21.70 -7.44
C VAL A 37 -4.58 -23.15 -7.80
N ASP A 38 -5.68 -23.62 -7.23
CA ASP A 38 -6.21 -24.96 -7.47
C ASP A 38 -7.43 -24.87 -8.40
N GLN A 39 -7.27 -25.32 -9.64
CA GLN A 39 -8.35 -25.42 -10.63
C GLN A 39 -8.43 -26.82 -11.24
N SER A 40 -9.61 -27.45 -11.14
CA SER A 40 -9.90 -28.67 -11.89
C SER A 40 -10.00 -28.39 -13.40
N ILE A 41 -10.09 -29.44 -14.22
CA ILE A 41 -10.33 -29.30 -15.66
C ILE A 41 -11.57 -28.45 -15.94
N PHE A 42 -12.68 -28.77 -15.27
CA PHE A 42 -13.92 -27.97 -15.35
C PHE A 42 -13.74 -26.57 -14.76
N GLY A 43 -12.99 -26.42 -13.68
CA GLY A 43 -12.67 -25.10 -13.10
C GLY A 43 -11.92 -24.19 -14.08
N ARG A 44 -11.06 -24.75 -14.95
CA ARG A 44 -10.39 -24.00 -16.02
C ARG A 44 -11.37 -23.59 -17.12
N ILE A 45 -12.25 -24.50 -17.55
CA ILE A 45 -13.25 -24.23 -18.60
C ILE A 45 -14.26 -23.16 -18.15
N PHE A 46 -14.80 -23.30 -16.94
CA PHE A 46 -15.82 -22.41 -16.40
C PHE A 46 -15.24 -21.25 -15.56
N GLY A 47 -13.92 -21.15 -15.43
CA GLY A 47 -13.24 -20.05 -14.78
C GLY A 47 -13.47 -19.96 -13.27
N PHE A 48 -13.45 -21.05 -12.52
CA PHE A 48 -13.49 -21.05 -11.05
C PHE A 48 -12.39 -21.90 -10.44
N GLY A 49 -12.12 -21.68 -9.15
CA GLY A 49 -11.18 -22.50 -8.38
C GLY A 49 -10.88 -21.89 -7.03
N LYS A 50 -9.90 -22.45 -6.32
CA LYS A 50 -9.47 -21.96 -5.01
C LYS A 50 -8.14 -21.24 -5.12
N LEU A 51 -7.92 -20.33 -4.18
CA LEU A 51 -6.65 -19.64 -4.01
C LEU A 51 -6.18 -19.85 -2.58
N LYS A 52 -4.89 -20.12 -2.41
CA LYS A 52 -4.22 -20.16 -1.10
C LYS A 52 -3.03 -19.23 -1.12
N LEU A 53 -2.97 -18.32 -0.15
CA LEU A 53 -1.84 -17.42 0.06
C LEU A 53 -1.02 -17.92 1.25
N LYS A 54 0.29 -18.01 1.05
CA LYS A 54 1.26 -18.35 2.09
C LYS A 54 2.01 -17.08 2.46
N GLY A 55 1.93 -16.74 3.74
CA GLY A 55 2.67 -15.64 4.35
C GLY A 55 3.92 -16.13 5.04
N ARG A 56 4.73 -15.20 5.52
CA ARG A 56 5.89 -15.50 6.38
C ARG A 56 5.48 -16.33 7.61
N GLY A 57 6.25 -17.39 7.87
CA GLY A 57 6.00 -18.31 8.98
C GLY A 57 4.84 -19.27 8.67
N GLU A 58 3.91 -19.42 9.62
CA GLU A 58 2.76 -20.33 9.50
C GLU A 58 1.47 -19.63 9.03
N THR A 59 1.55 -18.37 8.59
CA THR A 59 0.37 -17.61 8.20
C THR A 59 -0.14 -18.10 6.85
N VAL A 60 -1.38 -18.60 6.81
CA VAL A 60 -2.03 -19.05 5.57
C VAL A 60 -3.43 -18.43 5.44
N LEU A 61 -3.71 -17.84 4.29
CA LEU A 61 -5.07 -17.44 3.89
C LEU A 61 -5.60 -18.42 2.85
N ASP A 62 -6.58 -19.23 3.24
CA ASP A 62 -7.27 -20.18 2.36
C ASP A 62 -8.63 -19.59 1.94
N PHE A 63 -8.77 -19.29 0.65
CA PHE A 63 -9.98 -18.71 0.08
C PHE A 63 -10.95 -19.81 -0.36
N PRO A 64 -12.27 -19.63 -0.13
CA PRO A 64 -13.26 -20.52 -0.72
C PRO A 64 -13.19 -20.45 -2.25
N SER A 65 -13.88 -21.38 -2.92
CA SER A 65 -13.99 -21.35 -4.38
C SER A 65 -14.48 -19.99 -4.85
N MET A 66 -13.76 -19.41 -5.81
CA MET A 66 -14.01 -18.09 -6.36
C MET A 66 -13.99 -18.11 -7.89
N ALA A 67 -14.65 -17.12 -8.49
CA ALA A 67 -14.54 -16.89 -9.92
C ALA A 67 -13.17 -16.30 -10.25
N HIS A 68 -12.55 -16.82 -11.30
CA HIS A 68 -11.28 -16.41 -11.87
C HIS A 68 -10.16 -16.20 -10.84
N PRO A 69 -9.75 -17.25 -10.09
CA PRO A 69 -8.72 -17.14 -9.04
C PRO A 69 -7.39 -16.58 -9.56
N ASN A 70 -7.05 -16.85 -10.82
CA ASN A 70 -5.86 -16.30 -11.47
C ASN A 70 -5.90 -14.77 -11.62
N ARG A 71 -7.08 -14.17 -11.88
CA ARG A 71 -7.23 -12.71 -11.94
C ARG A 71 -7.03 -12.10 -10.57
N PHE A 72 -7.57 -12.74 -9.54
CA PHE A 72 -7.39 -12.28 -8.17
C PHE A 72 -5.92 -12.39 -7.72
N ARG A 73 -5.24 -13.51 -8.04
CA ARG A 73 -3.79 -13.66 -7.86
C ARG A 73 -3.01 -12.56 -8.57
N ALA A 74 -3.31 -12.28 -9.85
CA ALA A 74 -2.63 -11.24 -10.61
C ALA A 74 -2.82 -9.85 -9.98
N ALA A 75 -4.00 -9.53 -9.46
CA ALA A 75 -4.26 -8.28 -8.76
C ALA A 75 -3.46 -8.13 -7.45
N ILE A 76 -3.21 -9.24 -6.74
CA ILE A 76 -2.35 -9.25 -5.55
C ILE A 76 -0.90 -8.96 -5.92
N GLU A 77 -0.39 -9.62 -6.97
CA GLU A 77 0.98 -9.40 -7.45
C GLU A 77 1.19 -7.96 -7.94
N ASP A 78 0.24 -7.42 -8.71
CA ASP A 78 0.26 -6.03 -9.15
C ASP A 78 0.23 -5.05 -7.95
N ALA A 79 -0.64 -5.29 -6.96
CA ALA A 79 -0.67 -4.49 -5.74
C ALA A 79 0.65 -4.57 -4.95
N ARG A 80 1.28 -5.75 -4.90
CA ARG A 80 2.57 -5.97 -4.23
C ARG A 80 3.69 -5.23 -4.95
N MET A 81 3.78 -5.35 -6.27
CA MET A 81 4.77 -4.62 -7.08
C MET A 81 4.63 -3.11 -6.88
N ARG A 82 3.40 -2.58 -6.85
CA ARG A 82 3.16 -1.15 -6.57
C ARG A 82 3.55 -0.73 -5.16
N ALA A 83 3.38 -1.61 -4.17
CA ALA A 83 3.75 -1.34 -2.78
C ALA A 83 5.27 -1.38 -2.56
N GLU A 84 6.00 -2.22 -3.29
CA GLU A 84 7.48 -2.25 -3.27
C GLU A 84 8.09 -0.98 -3.89
N VAL A 85 7.39 -0.33 -4.83
CA VAL A 85 7.82 0.94 -5.49
C VAL A 85 7.58 2.18 -4.61
N GLN A 86 7.56 2.05 -3.29
CA GLN A 86 7.59 3.19 -2.37
C GLN A 86 8.97 3.29 -1.69
N PRO A 87 10.05 3.65 -2.41
CA PRO A 87 11.29 4.02 -1.75
C PRO A 87 11.02 5.30 -0.96
N VAL A 88 11.17 5.22 0.36
CA VAL A 88 11.30 6.42 1.19
C VAL A 88 12.61 7.08 0.77
N ILE A 89 12.54 8.15 -0.03
CA ILE A 89 13.72 8.92 -0.42
C ILE A 89 14.19 9.68 0.83
N VAL A 90 15.21 9.14 1.50
CA VAL A 90 15.82 9.70 2.72
C VAL A 90 16.48 11.07 2.44
N GLU A 91 16.84 11.34 1.18
CA GLU A 91 17.53 12.56 0.79
C GLU A 91 16.71 13.84 1.02
N GLN A 92 15.37 13.75 1.03
CA GLN A 92 14.50 14.90 1.35
C GLN A 92 14.34 15.17 2.86
N VAL A 93 14.79 14.26 3.72
CA VAL A 93 14.62 14.36 5.18
C VAL A 93 15.81 15.06 5.86
N ILE A 94 16.99 15.07 5.23
CA ILE A 94 18.25 15.47 5.88
C ILE A 94 18.72 16.88 5.51
N ALA A 95 18.20 17.51 4.46
CA ALA A 95 18.50 18.92 4.24
C ALA A 95 17.68 19.75 5.26
N PRO A 96 18.28 20.36 6.30
CA PRO A 96 17.55 21.35 7.06
C PRO A 96 17.17 22.44 6.07
N GLU A 97 15.88 22.61 5.84
CA GLU A 97 15.37 23.86 5.30
C GLU A 97 15.96 24.94 6.21
N ARG A 98 16.84 25.79 5.68
CA ARG A 98 17.42 26.89 6.45
C ARG A 98 16.24 27.80 6.80
N VAL A 99 15.64 27.57 7.96
CA VAL A 99 14.64 28.45 8.53
C VAL A 99 15.35 29.76 8.85
N GLU A 100 15.20 30.74 7.95
CA GLU A 100 15.71 32.10 8.17
C GLU A 100 15.13 32.61 9.49
N THR A 101 16.01 32.92 10.43
CA THR A 101 15.60 33.32 11.76
C THR A 101 14.85 34.66 11.69
N HIS A 102 13.98 34.92 12.67
CA HIS A 102 13.25 36.18 12.75
C HIS A 102 14.19 37.40 12.71
N ASP A 103 15.39 37.26 13.29
CA ASP A 103 16.40 38.31 13.31
C ASP A 103 17.04 38.54 11.95
N GLU A 104 17.35 37.49 11.20
CA GLU A 104 17.84 37.59 9.82
C GLU A 104 16.80 38.23 8.91
N ARG A 105 15.54 37.79 9.03
CA ARG A 105 14.42 38.37 8.29
C ARG A 105 14.22 39.86 8.61
N ARG A 106 14.33 40.24 9.89
CA ARG A 106 14.28 41.65 10.32
C ARG A 106 15.45 42.46 9.78
N ARG A 107 16.66 41.91 9.76
CA ARG A 107 17.86 42.58 9.24
C ARG A 107 17.74 42.84 7.75
N ARG A 108 17.28 41.85 6.99
CA ARG A 108 17.02 41.99 5.55
C ARG A 108 15.97 43.05 5.25
N LEU A 109 14.82 43.00 5.93
CA LEU A 109 13.75 43.99 5.77
C LEU A 109 14.16 45.42 6.18
N LYS A 110 15.13 45.55 7.10
CA LYS A 110 15.72 46.85 7.47
C LYS A 110 16.72 47.34 6.41
N ALA A 111 17.53 46.43 5.85
CA ALA A 111 18.48 46.76 4.79
C ALA A 111 17.76 47.19 3.50
N GLU A 112 16.72 46.45 3.08
CA GLU A 112 15.90 46.78 1.91
C GLU A 112 15.23 48.16 2.07
N ARG A 113 14.62 48.43 3.24
CA ARG A 113 14.03 49.74 3.54
C ARG A 113 15.04 50.89 3.61
N HIS A 114 16.29 50.59 3.96
CA HIS A 114 17.34 51.61 4.01
C HIS A 114 17.84 51.94 2.61
N ASP A 115 17.86 50.97 1.70
CA ASP A 115 18.32 51.15 0.33
C ASP A 115 17.28 51.90 -0.52
N GLU A 116 15.99 51.61 -0.34
CA GLU A 116 14.89 52.39 -0.93
C GLU A 116 14.96 53.87 -0.54
N ARG A 117 15.30 54.17 0.73
CA ARG A 117 15.44 55.55 1.22
C ARG A 117 16.64 56.30 0.65
N ARG A 118 17.68 55.60 0.17
CA ARG A 118 18.83 56.23 -0.50
C ARG A 118 18.61 56.52 -1.97
N HIS A 119 17.60 55.89 -2.59
CA HIS A 119 17.28 56.03 -4.01
C HIS A 119 16.04 56.91 -4.26
N LEU A 120 15.53 57.61 -3.25
CA LEU A 120 14.53 58.66 -3.41
C LEU A 120 15.22 59.96 -3.88
N PRO A 121 14.77 60.57 -4.99
CA PRO A 121 15.32 61.81 -5.53
C PRO A 121 15.08 63.03 -4.63
#